data_AF-A0A7S6LX67-F1
#
_entry.id   AF-A0A7S6LX67-F1
#
_cell.length_a   1.000
_cell.length_b   1.000
_cell.length_c   1.000
_cell.angle_alpha   90.00
_cell.angle_beta   90.00
_cell.angle_gamma   90.00
#
_symmetry.space_group_name_H-M   'P 1'
#
loop_
_entity.id
_entity.type
_entity.pdbx_description
1 polymer ?
#
loop_
_entity_poly.entity_id
_entity_poly.type
_entity_poly.pdbx_seq_one_letter_code
_entity_poly.pdbx_strand_id
1 'polypeptide(L)'
;MVRTTKPVSFTLGERDIEFLANMVEKGRFGNRTEVVRAGLRLLEDYENNEKIKRLRALIAEGDADIEAGRITEYDNAQEFENSITR
;
A
#
# COMPACT_ATOMS: atom_id res chain seq x y z
N MET A 1 19.74 -10.71 -6.61
CA MET A 1 19.35 -9.35 -7.06
C MET A 1 20.07 -8.34 -6.17
N VAL A 2 21.05 -7.60 -6.70
CA VAL A 2 21.81 -6.62 -5.90
C VAL A 2 20.88 -5.44 -5.57
N ARG A 3 20.60 -5.23 -4.29
CA ARG A 3 19.88 -4.04 -3.82
C ARG A 3 20.84 -2.85 -3.88
N THR A 4 20.84 -2.10 -4.97
CA THR A 4 21.65 -0.90 -5.11
C THR A 4 21.03 0.24 -4.30
N THR A 5 21.68 0.66 -3.23
CA THR A 5 21.34 1.90 -2.51
C THR A 5 21.84 3.11 -3.31
N LYS A 6 20.93 4.00 -3.72
CA LYS A 6 21.25 5.30 -4.30
C LYS A 6 20.94 6.41 -3.28
N PRO A 7 21.79 7.45 -3.14
CA PRO A 7 21.47 8.60 -2.31
C PRO A 7 20.27 9.34 -2.91
N VAL A 8 19.37 9.81 -2.05
CA VAL A 8 18.19 10.60 -2.43
C VAL A 8 18.29 11.95 -1.72
N SER A 9 18.08 13.04 -2.47
CA SER A 9 18.04 14.40 -1.95
C SER A 9 16.63 14.95 -2.04
N PHE A 10 16.16 15.58 -0.97
CA PHE A 10 14.85 16.22 -0.88
C PHE A 10 14.91 17.31 0.18
N THR A 11 13.98 18.26 0.09
CA THR A 11 13.88 19.36 1.05
C THR A 11 12.93 18.98 2.18
N LEU A 12 13.31 19.35 3.41
CA LEU A 12 12.48 19.18 4.61
C LEU A 12 12.16 20.54 5.22
N GLY A 13 10.98 20.66 5.81
CA GLY A 13 10.64 21.83 6.62
C GLY A 13 11.38 21.83 7.96
N GLU A 14 11.39 22.98 8.63
CA GLU A 14 12.05 23.15 9.94
C GLU A 14 11.55 22.15 10.98
N ARG A 15 10.23 21.95 11.06
CA ARG A 15 9.59 20.97 11.97
C ARG A 15 10.10 19.54 11.75
N ASP A 16 10.25 19.13 10.50
CA ASP A 16 10.67 17.76 10.18
C ASP A 16 12.16 17.58 10.51
N ILE A 17 12.97 18.62 10.27
CA ILE A 17 14.37 18.66 10.68
C ILE A 17 14.51 18.55 12.20
N GLU A 18 13.72 19.31 12.96
CA GLU A 18 13.70 19.28 14.42
C GLU A 18 13.26 17.89 14.93
N PHE A 19 12.21 17.31 14.35
CA PHE A 19 11.78 15.96 14.68
C PHE A 19 12.90 14.94 14.46
N LEU A 20 13.56 14.96 13.30
CA LEU A 20 14.68 14.05 13.01
C LEU A 20 15.83 14.21 14.02
N ALA A 21 16.16 15.45 14.39
CA ALA A 21 17.20 15.73 15.38
C ALA A 21 16.83 15.17 16.75
N ASN A 22 15.61 15.44 17.22
CA ASN A 22 15.10 14.99 18.52
C ASN A 22 15.09 13.45 18.64
N MET A 23 14.72 12.75 17.56
CA MET A 23 14.73 11.28 17.53
C MET A 23 16.13 10.67 17.65
N VAL A 24 17.15 11.37 17.15
CA VAL A 24 18.56 10.97 17.28
C VAL A 24 19.11 11.35 18.66
N GLU A 25 18.82 12.57 19.13
CA GLU A 25 19.26 13.08 20.44
C GLU A 25 18.73 12.24 21.61
N LYS A 26 17.48 11.76 21.51
CA LYS A 26 16.90 10.82 22.46
C LYS A 26 17.47 9.40 22.39
N GLY A 27 18.43 9.15 21.50
CA GLY A 27 19.08 7.85 21.32
C GLY A 27 18.20 6.77 20.69
N ARG A 28 17.01 7.13 20.18
CA ARG A 28 16.09 6.15 19.57
C ARG A 28 16.56 5.68 18.19
N PHE A 29 17.38 6.47 17.51
CA PHE A 29 18.03 6.15 16.24
C PHE A 29 19.46 6.68 16.22
N GLY A 30 20.36 6.01 15.49
CA GLY A 30 21.77 6.39 15.43
C GLY A 30 22.06 7.54 14.46
N ASN A 31 21.17 7.79 13.50
CA ASN A 31 21.29 8.90 12.56
C ASN A 31 19.94 9.27 11.92
N ARG A 32 19.89 10.44 11.27
CA ARG A 32 18.68 10.97 10.63
C ARG A 32 18.17 10.07 9.49
N THR A 33 19.08 9.43 8.75
CA THR A 33 18.73 8.52 7.65
C THR A 33 17.97 7.29 8.15
N GLU A 34 18.32 6.76 9.32
CA GLU A 34 17.59 5.66 9.96
C GLU A 34 16.18 6.06 10.37
N VAL A 35 15.99 7.28 10.89
CA VAL A 35 14.65 7.79 11.21
C VAL A 35 13.79 7.88 9.95
N VAL A 36 14.33 8.43 8.85
CA VAL A 36 13.63 8.49 7.56
C VAL A 36 13.28 7.10 7.04
N ARG A 37 14.22 6.14 7.08
CA ARG A 37 13.96 4.75 6.68
C ARG A 37 12.91 4.06 7.57
N ALA A 38 12.87 4.37 8.86
CA ALA A 38 11.83 3.87 9.74
C ALA A 38 10.46 4.45 9.40
N GLY A 39 10.40 5.75 9.09
CA GLY A 39 9.17 6.40 8.59
C GLY A 39 8.66 5.80 7.28
N LEU A 40 9.56 5.54 6.34
CA LEU A 40 9.20 4.90 5.06
C LEU A 40 8.66 3.48 5.24
N ARG A 41 9.27 2.67 6.12
CA ARG A 41 8.76 1.33 6.43
C ARG A 41 7.36 1.37 7.04
N LEU A 42 7.12 2.31 7.96
CA LEU A 42 5.81 2.49 8.56
C LEU A 42 4.75 2.86 7.50
N LEU A 43 5.09 3.74 6.56
CA LEU A 43 4.20 4.10 5.47
C LEU A 43 3.93 2.91 4.53
N GLU A 44 4.96 2.14 4.19
CA GLU A 44 4.81 0.93 3.38
C GLU A 44 3.89 -0.11 4.04
N ASP A 45 4.06 -0.34 5.34
CA ASP A 45 3.21 -1.24 6.12
C ASP A 45 1.75 -0.74 6.15
N TYR A 46 1.54 0.56 6.32
CA TYR A 46 0.21 1.17 6.27
C TYR A 46 -0.46 0.95 4.91
N GLU A 47 0.22 1.29 3.82
CA GLU A 47 -0.30 1.13 2.45
C GLU A 47 -0.62 -0.33 2.12
N ASN A 48 0.22 -1.27 2.56
CA ASN A 48 -0.02 -2.69 2.37
C ASN A 48 -1.26 -3.16 3.14
N ASN A 49 -1.45 -2.69 4.37
CA ASN A 49 -2.63 -3.00 5.16
C ASN A 49 -3.91 -2.43 4.52
N GLU A 50 -3.87 -1.21 3.99
CA GLU A 50 -5.01 -0.60 3.29
C GLU A 50 -5.38 -1.38 2.01
N LYS A 51 -4.39 -1.86 1.25
CA LYS A 51 -4.64 -2.74 0.09
C LYS A 51 -5.34 -4.03 0.50
N ILE A 52 -4.91 -4.67 1.59
CA ILE A 52 -5.55 -5.91 2.09
C ILE A 52 -6.96 -5.63 2.58
N LYS A 53 -7.20 -4.52 3.29
CA LYS A 53 -8.56 -4.12 3.71
C LYS A 53 -9.48 -3.93 2.51
N ARG A 54 -9.03 -3.22 1.49
CA ARG A 54 -9.78 -3.02 0.25
C ARG A 54 -10.08 -4.34 -0.45
N LEU A 55 -9.10 -5.23 -0.55
CA LEU A 55 -9.29 -6.55 -1.14
C LEU A 55 -10.36 -7.36 -0.38
N ARG A 56 -10.30 -7.36 0.96
CA ARG A 56 -11.31 -8.04 1.79
C ARG A 56 -12.72 -7.48 1.59
N ALA A 57 -12.85 -6.16 1.46
CA ALA A 57 -14.14 -5.52 1.18
C ALA A 57 -14.71 -5.95 -0.17
N LEU A 58 -13.88 -5.98 -1.23
CA LEU A 58 -14.31 -6.42 -2.56
C LEU A 58 -14.70 -7.90 -2.60
N ILE A 59 -14.00 -8.76 -1.85
CA ILE A 59 -14.38 -10.17 -1.72
C ILE A 59 -15.74 -10.30 -1.04
N ALA A 60 -15.94 -9.59 0.08
CA ALA A 60 -17.23 -9.61 0.80
C ALA A 60 -18.39 -9.06 -0.06
N GLU A 61 -18.13 -8.05 -0.89
CA GLU A 61 -19.09 -7.56 -1.88
C GLU A 61 -19.45 -8.64 -2.91
N GLY A 62 -18.46 -9.34 -3.46
CA GLY A 62 -18.67 -10.47 -4.37
C GLY A 62 -19.44 -11.63 -3.72
N ASP A 63 -19.11 -11.99 -2.47
CA ASP A 63 -19.85 -13.02 -1.72
C ASP A 63 -21.32 -12.62 -1.53
N ALA A 64 -21.58 -11.36 -1.20
CA ALA A 64 -22.93 -10.82 -1.06
C ALA A 64 -23.70 -10.74 -2.39
N ASP A 65 -23.01 -10.57 -3.52
CA ASP A 65 -23.60 -10.67 -4.86
C ASP A 65 -24.02 -12.11 -5.17
N ILE A 66 -23.17 -13.08 -4.85
CA ILE A 66 -23.47 -14.52 -5.01
C ILE A 66 -24.70 -14.90 -4.16
N GLU A 67 -24.71 -14.57 -2.87
CA GLU A 67 -25.82 -14.88 -1.97
C GLU A 67 -27.14 -14.26 -2.42
N ALA A 68 -27.08 -13.07 -3.01
CA ALA A 68 -28.25 -12.38 -3.53
C ALA A 68 -28.65 -12.80 -4.95
N GLY A 69 -27.93 -13.75 -5.56
CA GLY A 69 -28.17 -14.20 -6.94
C GLY A 69 -27.87 -13.14 -8.01
N ARG A 70 -27.06 -12.11 -7.69
CA ARG A 70 -26.57 -11.11 -8.64
C ARG A 70 -25.40 -11.66 -9.45
N ILE A 71 -25.61 -12.82 -10.06
CA ILE A 71 -24.61 -13.56 -10.84
C ILE A 71 -25.13 -13.80 -12.25
N THR A 72 -24.20 -13.88 -13.19
CA THR A 72 -24.46 -14.30 -14.57
C THR A 72 -23.60 -15.52 -14.84
N GLU A 73 -24.24 -16.65 -15.18
CA GLU A 73 -23.55 -17.83 -15.65
C GLU A 73 -23.34 -17.73 -17.16
N TYR A 74 -22.20 -18.22 -17.62
CA TYR A 74 -21.86 -18.29 -19.04
C TYR A 74 -21.41 -19.71 -19.34
N ASP A 75 -21.91 -20.29 -20.42
CA ASP A 75 -21.62 -21.67 -20.79
C ASP A 75 -20.18 -21.84 -21.30
N ASN A 76 -19.59 -20.75 -21.82
CA ASN A 76 -18.23 -20.72 -22.35
C ASN A 76 -17.65 -19.29 -22.39
N ALA A 77 -16.32 -19.20 -22.58
CA ALA A 77 -15.61 -17.93 -22.65
C ALA A 77 -16.08 -17.01 -23.79
N GLN A 78 -16.50 -17.58 -24.94
CA GLN A 78 -16.96 -16.79 -26.09
C GLN A 78 -18.26 -16.04 -25.77
N GLU A 79 -19.18 -16.68 -25.03
CA GLU A 79 -20.42 -16.05 -24.59
C GLU A 79 -20.15 -14.87 -23.64
N PHE A 80 -19.25 -15.06 -22.68
CA PHE A 80 -18.80 -13.99 -21.79
C PHE A 80 -18.19 -12.82 -22.58
N GLU A 81 -17.25 -13.10 -23.49
CA GLU A 81 -16.60 -12.09 -24.33
C GLU A 81 -17.59 -11.28 -25.17
N ASN A 82 -18.59 -11.95 -25.74
CA ASN A 82 -19.66 -11.29 -26.50
C ASN A 82 -20.52 -10.37 -25.63
N SER A 83 -20.65 -10.66 -24.33
CA SER A 83 -21.46 -9.87 -23.40
C SER A 83 -20.78 -8.56 -22.95
N ILE A 84 -19.44 -8.49 -22.99
CA ILE A 84 -18.67 -7.32 -22.54
C ILE A 84 -18.18 -6.43 -23.70
N THR A 85 -18.14 -6.96 -24.92
CA THR A 85 -17.66 -6.25 -26.11
C THR A 85 -18.86 -5.79 -26.93
N ARG A 86 -19.33 -4.56 -26.69
CA ARG A 86 -20.39 -3.92 -27.50
C ARG A 86 -19.81 -2.97 -28.53
#